data_AF-A0A1G7TTM6-F1
#
_entry.id   AF-A0A1G7TTM6-F1
#
_cell.length_a   1.000
_cell.length_b   1.000
_cell.length_c   1.000
_cell.angle_alpha   90.00
_cell.angle_beta   90.00
_cell.angle_gamma   90.00
#
_symmetry.space_group_name_H-M   'P 1'
#
loop_
_entity.id
_entity.type
_entity.pdbx_description
1 polymer ?
#
loop_
_entity_poly.entity_id
_entity_poly.type
_entity_poly.pdbx_seq_one_letter_code
_entity_poly.pdbx_strand_id
1 'polypeptide(L)'
;MQNEELAKFARTIVQELSYTGHIDARLHATSGEIFLIEANPRFWGSLAEATSGGLDFVRAGICISMGLESPDPTTISEVIVPSVGRILAEIATFKRPYSRLNPVERNRLRRTIRSRFREVLRLDS
;
A
#
# COMPACT_ATOMS: atom_id res chain seq x y z
N MET A 1 11.90 3.16 -8.69
CA MET A 1 12.82 4.25 -9.09
C MET A 1 12.26 5.53 -8.51
N GLN A 2 13.02 6.24 -7.67
CA GLN A 2 12.57 7.46 -6.99
C GLN A 2 12.95 8.67 -7.87
N ASN A 3 12.01 9.58 -8.15
CA ASN A 3 12.28 10.81 -8.90
C ASN A 3 12.41 11.98 -7.90
N GLU A 4 13.62 12.53 -7.77
CA GLU A 4 13.93 13.56 -6.76
C GLU A 4 13.27 14.90 -7.03
N GLU A 5 13.10 15.29 -8.30
CA GLU A 5 12.42 16.54 -8.65
C GLU A 5 10.95 16.50 -8.30
N LEU A 6 10.27 15.38 -8.58
CA LEU A 6 8.88 15.17 -8.18
C LEU A 6 8.74 15.18 -6.65
N ALA A 7 9.68 14.56 -5.93
CA ALA A 7 9.68 14.60 -4.47
C ALA A 7 9.91 16.02 -3.92
N LYS A 8 10.79 16.82 -4.54
CA LYS A 8 11.01 18.22 -4.18
C LYS A 8 9.76 19.06 -4.40
N PHE A 9 9.12 18.91 -5.55
CA PHE A 9 7.87 19.58 -5.87
C PHE A 9 6.75 19.24 -4.88
N ALA A 10 6.58 17.95 -4.56
CA ALA A 10 5.61 17.49 -3.57
C ALA A 10 5.87 18.10 -2.18
N ARG A 11 7.14 18.20 -1.75
CA ARG A 11 7.50 18.86 -0.48
C ARG A 11 7.11 20.33 -0.44
N THR A 12 7.31 21.06 -1.54
CA THR A 12 6.90 22.47 -1.63
C THR A 12 5.39 22.62 -1.47
N ILE A 13 4.59 21.77 -2.14
CA ILE A 13 3.12 21.79 -1.98
C ILE A 13 2.72 21.55 -0.52
N VAL A 14 3.30 20.53 0.11
CA VAL A 14 3.01 20.18 1.51
C VAL A 14 3.32 21.35 2.45
N GLN A 15 4.47 22.01 2.27
CA GLN A 15 4.91 23.12 3.11
C GLN A 15 4.06 24.37 2.92
N GLU A 16 3.85 24.80 1.68
CA GLU A 16 3.15 26.05 1.37
C GLU A 16 1.65 25.97 1.65
N LEU A 17 1.05 24.79 1.46
CA LEU A 17 -0.40 24.61 1.62
C LEU A 17 -0.78 23.93 2.95
N SER A 18 0.20 23.61 3.80
CA SER A 18 -0.01 22.77 5.00
C SER A 18 -0.80 21.49 4.67
N TYR A 19 -0.48 20.90 3.52
CA TYR A 19 -1.30 19.87 2.89
C TYR A 19 -0.90 18.46 3.36
N THR A 20 -1.89 17.62 3.65
CA THR A 20 -1.71 16.19 3.94
C THR A 20 -2.57 15.36 3.01
N GLY A 21 -1.95 14.52 2.18
CA GLY A 21 -2.69 13.69 1.22
C GLY A 21 -1.80 13.13 0.12
N HIS A 22 -2.44 12.62 -0.93
CA HIS A 22 -1.77 12.11 -2.13
C HIS A 22 -1.63 13.22 -3.18
N ILE A 23 -0.54 13.20 -3.95
CA ILE A 23 -0.29 14.14 -5.05
C ILE A 23 -0.05 13.32 -6.31
N ASP A 24 -0.88 13.56 -7.32
CA ASP A 24 -0.82 12.90 -8.61
C ASP A 24 -0.22 13.85 -9.64
N ALA A 25 0.84 13.41 -10.33
CA ALA A 25 1.52 14.19 -11.35
C ALA A 25 1.95 13.30 -12.53
N ARG A 26 2.13 13.92 -13.69
CA ARG A 26 2.72 13.30 -14.88
C ARG A 26 4.08 13.89 -15.15
N LEU A 27 5.04 13.02 -15.43
CA LEU A 27 6.34 13.39 -15.96
C LEU A 27 6.29 13.27 -17.49
N HIS A 28 6.58 14.35 -18.20
CA HIS A 28 6.72 14.29 -19.65
C HIS A 28 8.04 13.61 -20.02
N ALA A 29 7.96 12.51 -20.77
CA ALA A 29 9.08 11.59 -20.97
C ALA A 29 10.30 12.22 -21.66
N THR A 30 10.07 13.24 -22.50
CA THR A 30 11.13 13.84 -23.34
C THR A 30 11.66 15.16 -22.78
N SER A 31 10.81 15.96 -22.14
CA SER A 31 11.21 17.27 -21.57
C SER A 31 11.54 17.21 -20.09
N GLY A 32 11.14 16.15 -19.38
CA GLY A 32 11.27 16.06 -17.92
C GLY A 32 10.29 16.95 -17.16
N GLU A 33 9.43 17.70 -17.85
CA GLU A 33 8.47 18.59 -17.21
C GLU A 33 7.46 17.83 -16.36
N ILE A 34 7.14 18.40 -15.20
CA ILE A 34 6.19 17.84 -14.24
C ILE A 34 4.87 18.60 -14.37
N PHE A 35 3.81 17.87 -14.70
CA PHE A 35 2.45 18.39 -14.77
C PHE A 35 1.64 17.86 -13.59
N LEU A 36 1.25 18.74 -12.67
CA LEU A 36 0.35 18.39 -11.58
C LEU A 36 -1.04 18.04 -12.13
N ILE A 37 -1.59 16.90 -11.72
CA ILE A 37 -2.95 16.48 -12.08
C ILE A 37 -3.90 16.87 -10.95
N GLU A 38 -3.66 16.36 -9.74
CA GLU A 38 -4.52 16.58 -8.59
C GLU A 38 -3.77 16.44 -7.26
N ALA A 39 -4.30 17.10 -6.22
CA ALA A 39 -3.95 16.91 -4.83
C ALA A 39 -5.17 16.31 -4.11
N ASN A 40 -5.14 14.99 -3.91
CA ASN A 40 -6.18 14.20 -3.26
C ASN A 40 -6.04 14.24 -1.72
N PRO A 41 -6.89 14.97 -0.95
CA PRO A 41 -6.77 15.10 0.51
C PRO A 41 -7.25 13.84 1.24
N ARG A 42 -6.87 12.68 0.72
CA ARG A 42 -7.20 11.35 1.21
C ARG A 42 -5.97 10.48 1.15
N PHE A 43 -5.89 9.58 2.10
CA PHE A 43 -4.93 8.49 2.03
C PHE A 43 -5.31 7.56 0.87
N TRP A 44 -4.35 7.29 -0.02
CA TRP A 44 -4.58 6.38 -1.14
C TRP A 44 -4.40 4.93 -0.67
N GLY A 45 -5.42 4.11 -0.92
CA GLY A 45 -5.53 2.75 -0.37
C GLY A 45 -4.62 1.69 -1.01
N SER A 46 -3.61 2.05 -1.82
CA SER A 46 -2.57 1.10 -2.24
C SER A 46 -1.65 0.81 -1.06
N LEU A 47 -2.18 0.03 -0.11
CA LEU A 47 -1.49 -0.39 1.11
C LEU A 47 -0.07 -0.88 0.80
N ALA A 48 0.17 -1.53 -0.35
CA ALA A 48 1.49 -2.01 -0.75
C ALA A 48 2.55 -0.90 -0.88
N GLU A 49 2.22 0.27 -1.44
CA GLU A 49 3.17 1.38 -1.60
C GLU A 49 3.38 2.11 -0.27
N ALA A 50 2.32 2.32 0.49
CA ALA A 50 2.40 2.80 1.85
C ALA A 50 3.25 1.89 2.76
N THR A 51 3.07 0.57 2.64
CA THR A 51 3.87 -0.44 3.34
C THR A 51 5.33 -0.40 2.89
N SER A 52 5.59 -0.16 1.58
CA SER A 52 6.96 -0.07 1.05
C SER A 52 7.74 1.13 1.59
N GLY A 53 7.04 2.19 2.01
CA GLY A 53 7.64 3.35 2.67
C GLY A 53 7.94 3.14 4.17
N GLY A 54 7.59 1.98 4.74
CA GLY A 54 7.84 1.67 6.15
C GLY A 54 7.02 2.51 7.14
N LEU A 55 6.07 3.31 6.67
CA LEU A 55 5.30 4.23 7.51
C LEU A 55 3.91 3.64 7.80
N ASP A 56 3.56 3.54 9.09
CA ASP A 56 2.18 3.31 9.50
C ASP A 56 1.40 4.62 9.43
N PHE A 57 0.87 4.91 8.25
CA PHE A 57 0.12 6.14 7.97
C PHE A 57 -1.14 6.29 8.84
N VAL A 58 -1.74 5.19 9.31
CA VAL A 58 -2.91 5.25 10.19
C VAL A 58 -2.48 5.74 11.56
N ARG A 59 -1.42 5.15 12.14
CA ARG A 59 -0.87 5.60 13.42
C ARG A 59 -0.37 7.04 13.34
N ALA A 60 0.36 7.39 12.27
CA ALA A 60 0.84 8.76 12.06
C ALA A 60 -0.31 9.78 12.00
N GLY A 61 -1.38 9.48 11.27
CA GLY A 61 -2.56 10.34 11.20
C GLY A 61 -3.26 10.52 12.56
N ILE A 62 -3.32 9.47 13.39
CA ILE A 62 -3.86 9.57 14.76
C ILE A 62 -2.97 10.47 15.63
N CYS A 63 -1.66 10.28 15.61
CA CYS A 63 -0.72 11.12 16.38
C CYS A 63 -0.83 12.59 15.97
N ILE A 64 -0.81 12.89 14.66
CA ILE A 64 -0.94 14.25 14.13
C ILE A 64 -2.27 14.88 14.56
N SER A 65 -3.38 14.14 14.45
CA SER A 65 -4.70 14.67 14.86
C SER A 65 -4.83 14.91 16.37
N MET A 66 -4.01 14.23 17.18
CA MET A 66 -3.90 14.46 18.62
C MET A 66 -2.86 15.52 18.99
N GLY A 67 -2.18 16.16 18.02
CA GLY A 67 -1.11 17.12 18.27
C GLY A 67 0.17 16.49 18.84
N LEU A 68 0.33 15.17 18.66
CA LEU A 68 1.50 14.42 19.09
C LEU A 68 2.50 14.32 17.92
N GLU A 69 3.80 14.27 18.25
CA GLU A 69 4.79 13.91 17.24
C GLU A 69 4.47 12.53 16.66
N SER A 70 4.55 12.42 15.34
CA SER A 70 4.45 11.12 14.69
C SER A 70 5.68 10.31 15.13
N PRO A 71 5.51 9.10 15.69
CA PRO A 71 6.64 8.26 16.05
C PRO A 71 7.49 7.98 14.81
N ASP A 72 8.81 7.86 14.99
CA ASP A 72 9.74 7.40 13.94
C ASP A 72 9.13 6.18 13.24
N PRO A 73 9.16 6.12 11.89
CA PRO A 73 8.53 5.05 11.15
C PRO A 73 9.02 3.71 11.68
N THR A 74 8.15 3.00 12.39
CA THR A 74 8.40 1.60 12.70
C THR A 74 8.20 0.89 11.37
N THR A 75 9.31 0.58 10.71
CA THR A 75 9.31 0.05 9.35
C THR A 75 8.38 -1.16 9.29
N ILE A 76 7.27 -1.07 8.55
CA ILE A 76 6.42 -2.24 8.27
C ILE A 76 7.22 -3.28 7.43
N SER A 77 8.44 -2.94 6.99
CA SER A 77 9.36 -3.82 6.24
C SER A 77 9.68 -5.14 6.95
N GLU A 78 9.51 -5.24 8.26
CA GLU A 78 9.70 -6.53 8.95
C GLU A 78 8.56 -7.52 8.67
N VAL A 79 7.41 -7.04 8.19
CA VAL A 79 6.25 -7.88 7.87
C VAL A 79 6.15 -8.06 6.36
N ILE A 80 6.91 -9.04 5.84
CA ILE A 80 6.75 -9.50 4.46
C ILE A 80 5.38 -10.19 4.35
N VAL A 81 4.38 -9.48 3.82
CA VAL A 81 3.09 -10.10 3.50
C VAL A 81 3.17 -10.70 2.09
N PRO A 82 3.06 -12.03 1.92
CA PRO A 82 3.13 -12.63 0.60
C PRO A 82 1.98 -12.14 -0.29
N SER A 83 2.27 -11.97 -1.60
CA SER A 83 1.25 -11.58 -2.58
C SER A 83 0.18 -12.67 -2.71
N VAL A 84 -1.05 -12.29 -3.10
CA VAL A 84 -2.14 -13.28 -3.29
C VAL A 84 -1.77 -14.33 -4.33
N GLY A 85 -1.06 -13.95 -5.40
CA GLY A 85 -0.56 -14.89 -6.40
C GLY A 85 0.46 -15.88 -5.83
N ARG A 86 1.34 -15.43 -4.93
CA ARG A 86 2.26 -16.31 -4.21
C ARG A 86 1.53 -17.26 -3.27
N ILE A 87 0.56 -16.77 -2.50
CA ILE A 87 -0.29 -17.59 -1.62
C ILE A 87 -1.04 -18.65 -2.43
N LEU A 88 -1.63 -18.28 -3.58
CA LEU A 88 -2.28 -19.21 -4.50
C LEU A 88 -1.32 -20.29 -5.01
N ALA A 89 -0.12 -19.90 -5.45
CA ALA A 89 0.89 -20.84 -5.92
C ALA A 89 1.32 -21.81 -4.81
N GLU A 90 1.52 -21.32 -3.58
CA GLU A 90 1.88 -22.16 -2.43
C GLU A 90 0.79 -23.17 -2.08
N ILE A 91 -0.49 -22.81 -2.19
CA ILE A 91 -1.62 -23.74 -2.00
C ILE A 91 -1.70 -24.74 -3.15
N ALA A 92 -1.66 -24.27 -4.41
CA ALA A 92 -1.77 -25.10 -5.60
C ALA A 92 -0.60 -26.09 -5.74
N THR A 93 0.57 -25.74 -5.21
CA THR A 93 1.75 -26.61 -5.17
C THR A 93 1.88 -27.39 -3.85
N PHE A 94 0.85 -27.37 -3.00
CA PHE A 94 0.81 -28.06 -1.70
C PHE A 94 1.94 -27.69 -0.72
N LYS A 95 2.69 -26.60 -0.98
CA LYS A 95 3.74 -26.11 -0.08
C LYS A 95 3.16 -25.57 1.23
N ARG A 96 1.94 -25.02 1.18
CA ARG A 96 1.24 -24.50 2.35
C ARG A 96 -0.27 -24.75 2.22
N PRO A 97 -0.86 -25.58 3.09
CA PRO A 97 -2.30 -25.81 3.05
C PRO A 97 -3.07 -24.55 3.47
N TYR A 98 -4.26 -24.36 2.92
CA TYR A 98 -5.12 -23.20 3.21
C TYR A 98 -5.43 -23.03 4.71
N SER A 99 -5.55 -24.13 5.45
CA SER A 99 -5.78 -24.12 6.90
C SER A 99 -4.66 -23.45 7.71
N ARG A 100 -3.44 -23.41 7.17
CA ARG A 100 -2.26 -22.74 7.78
C ARG A 100 -2.12 -21.28 7.37
N LEU A 101 -3.07 -20.70 6.65
CA LEU A 101 -3.11 -19.27 6.38
C LEU A 101 -3.60 -18.51 7.62
N ASN A 102 -3.01 -17.35 7.89
CA ASN A 102 -3.50 -16.45 8.92
C ASN A 102 -4.83 -15.78 8.46
N PRO A 103 -5.59 -15.15 9.37
CA PRO A 103 -6.89 -14.55 9.02
C PRO A 103 -6.80 -13.48 7.91
N VAL A 104 -5.71 -12.70 7.87
CA VAL A 104 -5.49 -11.65 6.87
C VAL A 104 -5.27 -12.25 5.49
N GLU A 105 -4.40 -13.26 5.37
CA GLU A 105 -4.13 -13.99 4.14
C GLU A 105 -5.40 -14.66 3.59
N ARG A 106 -6.20 -15.30 4.46
CA ARG A 106 -7.50 -15.89 4.06
C ARG A 106 -8.46 -14.84 3.54
N ASN A 107 -8.58 -13.70 4.22
CA ASN A 107 -9.47 -12.62 3.79
C ASN A 107 -9.04 -12.00 2.46
N ARG A 108 -7.73 -11.79 2.25
CA ARG A 108 -7.19 -11.31 0.98
C ARG A 108 -7.46 -12.30 -0.15
N LEU A 109 -7.18 -13.58 0.08
CA LEU A 109 -7.45 -14.65 -0.88
C LEU A 109 -8.94 -14.70 -1.25
N ARG A 110 -9.84 -14.66 -0.26
CA ARG A 110 -11.30 -14.68 -0.47
C ARG A 110 -11.84 -13.48 -1.23
N ARG A 111 -11.22 -12.30 -1.09
CA ARG A 111 -11.61 -11.07 -1.81
C ARG A 111 -11.15 -11.09 -3.27
N THR A 112 -9.96 -11.62 -3.52
CA THR A 112 -9.38 -11.67 -4.88
C THR A 112 -9.94 -12.84 -5.70
N ILE A 113 -10.23 -13.97 -5.05
CA ILE A 113 -10.81 -15.13 -5.70
C ILE A 113 -12.32 -14.92 -5.94
N ARG A 114 -12.71 -14.69 -7.19
CA ARG A 114 -14.12 -14.79 -7.63
C ARG A 114 -14.66 -16.20 -7.39
N SER A 115 -15.98 -16.32 -7.16
CA SER A 115 -16.68 -17.54 -6.69
C SER A 115 -16.25 -18.85 -7.35
N ARG A 116 -15.97 -18.87 -8.66
CA ARG A 116 -15.61 -20.09 -9.42
C ARG A 116 -14.34 -20.81 -8.95
N PHE A 117 -13.41 -20.15 -8.28
CA PHE A 117 -12.18 -20.79 -7.81
C PHE A 117 -12.30 -21.41 -6.40
N ARG A 118 -13.39 -21.12 -5.66
CA ARG A 118 -13.66 -21.75 -4.35
C ARG A 118 -13.91 -23.25 -4.48
N GLU A 119 -14.59 -23.65 -5.56
CA GLU A 119 -14.83 -25.06 -5.91
C GLU A 119 -13.51 -25.80 -6.20
N VAL A 120 -12.59 -25.17 -6.93
CA VAL A 120 -11.29 -25.76 -7.28
C VAL A 120 -10.41 -25.98 -6.04
N LEU A 121 -10.50 -25.09 -5.06
CA LEU A 121 -9.67 -25.14 -3.85
C LEU A 121 -10.34 -25.83 -2.65
N ARG A 122 -11.56 -26.37 -2.79
CA ARG A 122 -12.34 -27.00 -1.70
C ARG A 122 -12.34 -26.17 -0.41
N LEU A 123 -12.58 -24.87 -0.53
CA LEU A 123 -12.49 -23.93 0.61
C LEU A 123 -13.71 -23.95 1.55
N ASP A 124 -14.68 -24.82 1.28
CA ASP A 124 -15.85 -25.06 2.11
C ASP A 124 -15.67 -26.41 2.84
N SER A 125 -14.95 -26.38 3.96
CA SER A 125 -14.89 -27.44 4.99
C SER A 125 -14.54 -26.81 6.33
#